data_AF-A0A392W2E1-F1
#
_entry.id   AF-A0A392W2E1-F1
#
_cell.length_a   1.000
_cell.length_b   1.000
_cell.length_c   1.000
_cell.angle_alpha   90.00
_cell.angle_beta   90.00
_cell.angle_gamma   90.00
#
_symmetry.space_group_name_H-M   'P 1'
#
loop_
_entity.id
_entity.type
_entity.pdbx_description
1 polymer ?
#
loop_
_entity_poly.entity_id
_entity_poly.type
_entity_poly.pdbx_seq_one_letter_code
_entity_poly.pdbx_strand_id
1 'polypeptide(L)' 'EEKAALEKEVGELQVSVGAQYDEGFSFALDQVRVLFPDLDQQRLGEADAIKNIEDGKLVDDTPPC' A
#
# COMPACT_ATOMS: atom_id res chain seq x y z
N GLU A 1 -11.37 -10.26 -30.74
CA GLU A 1 -10.68 -11.16 -29.79
C GLU A 1 -9.49 -10.50 -29.12
N GLU A 2 -8.55 -9.91 -29.87
CA GLU A 2 -7.33 -9.28 -29.31
C GLU A 2 -7.62 -8.22 -28.21
N LYS A 3 -8.58 -7.32 -28.43
CA LYS A 3 -9.00 -6.34 -27.41
C LYS A 3 -9.41 -6.99 -26.08
N ALA A 4 -10.20 -8.06 -26.14
CA ALA A 4 -10.68 -8.73 -24.93
C ALA A 4 -9.55 -9.48 -24.20
N ALA A 5 -8.59 -10.03 -24.96
CA ALA A 5 -7.39 -10.64 -24.40
C ALA A 5 -6.51 -9.59 -23.69
N LEU A 6 -6.29 -8.42 -24.32
CA LEU A 6 -5.55 -7.30 -23.73
C LEU A 6 -6.23 -6.76 -22.46
N GLU A 7 -7.55 -6.59 -22.47
CA GLU A 7 -8.31 -6.14 -21.30
C GLU A 7 -8.18 -7.12 -20.12
N LYS A 8 -8.18 -8.42 -20.40
CA LYS A 8 -7.96 -9.45 -19.38
C LYS A 8 -6.54 -9.38 -18.82
N GLU A 9 -5.53 -9.29 -19.68
CA GLU A 9 -4.12 -9.21 -19.27
C GLU A 9 -3.86 -7.96 -18.40
N VAL A 10 -4.42 -6.80 -18.77
CA VAL A 10 -4.34 -5.59 -17.95
C VAL A 10 -4.96 -5.81 -16.56
N GLY A 11 -6.11 -6.47 -16.47
CA GLY A 11 -6.74 -6.78 -15.18
C GLY A 11 -5.86 -7.69 -14.31
N GLU A 12 -5.26 -8.72 -14.89
CA GLU A 12 -4.34 -9.62 -14.18
C GLU A 12 -3.07 -8.87 -13.71
N LEU A 13 -2.51 -8.01 -14.55
CA LEU A 13 -1.37 -7.18 -14.21
C LEU A 13 -1.70 -6.19 -13.09
N GLN A 14 -2.87 -5.55 -13.11
CA GLN A 14 -3.30 -4.64 -12.04
C GLN A 14 -3.39 -5.35 -10.69
N VAL A 15 -3.97 -6.56 -10.66
CA VAL A 15 -4.03 -7.39 -9.44
C VAL A 15 -2.64 -7.77 -8.96
N SER A 16 -1.77 -8.22 -9.87
CA SER A 16 -0.39 -8.60 -9.54
C SER A 16 0.41 -7.43 -8.98
N VAL A 17 0.28 -6.25 -9.58
CA VAL A 17 0.98 -5.04 -9.15
C VAL A 17 0.47 -4.59 -7.78
N GLY A 18 -0.85 -4.58 -7.56
CA GLY A 18 -1.43 -4.28 -6.26
C GLY A 18 -0.89 -5.19 -5.15
N ALA A 19 -0.87 -6.51 -5.40
CA ALA A 19 -0.34 -7.47 -4.44
C ALA A 19 1.15 -7.24 -4.10
N GLN A 20 1.97 -6.88 -5.10
CA GLN A 20 3.39 -6.58 -4.88
C GLN A 20 3.60 -5.30 -4.07
N TYR A 21 2.79 -4.27 -4.29
CA TYR A 21 2.83 -3.05 -3.48
C TYR A 21 2.44 -3.34 -2.02
N ASP A 22 1.38 -4.11 -1.79
CA ASP A 22 0.91 -4.48 -0.44
C ASP A 22 1.96 -5.32 0.32
N GLU A 23 2.58 -6.28 -0.36
CA GLU A 23 3.66 -7.10 0.22
C GLU A 23 4.88 -6.25 0.56
N GLY A 24 5.32 -5.39 -0.36
CA GLY A 24 6.46 -4.50 -0.15
C GLY A 24 6.25 -3.52 1.00
N PHE A 25 5.04 -2.96 1.12
CA PHE A 25 4.69 -2.08 2.24
C PHE A 25 4.69 -2.81 3.57
N SER A 26 4.08 -4.00 3.62
CA SER A 26 4.06 -4.85 4.82
C SER A 26 5.47 -5.20 5.28
N PHE A 27 6.33 -5.57 4.33
CA PHE A 27 7.73 -5.86 4.60
C PHE A 27 8.49 -4.66 5.17
N ALA A 28 8.26 -3.46 4.62
CA ALA A 28 8.88 -2.25 5.16
C ALA A 28 8.46 -1.96 6.61
N LEU A 29 7.19 -2.19 6.97
CA LEU A 29 6.72 -2.08 8.36
C LEU A 29 7.42 -3.09 9.29
N ASP A 30 7.63 -4.33 8.83
CA ASP A 30 8.38 -5.32 9.60
C ASP A 30 9.84 -4.91 9.81
N GLN A 31 10.48 -4.31 8.81
CA GLN A 31 11.81 -3.73 8.98
C GLN A 31 11.83 -2.62 10.04
N VAL A 32 10.82 -1.75 10.07
CA VAL A 32 10.70 -0.69 11.10
C VAL A 32 10.57 -1.29 12.49
N ARG A 33 9.79 -2.36 12.67
CA ARG A 33 9.65 -3.07 13.96
C ARG A 33 10.99 -3.61 14.46
N VAL A 34 11.83 -4.13 13.56
CA VAL A 34 13.17 -4.64 13.92
C VAL A 34 14.12 -3.51 14.30
N LEU A 35 14.10 -2.40 13.58
CA LEU A 35 15.00 -1.26 13.82
C LEU A 35 14.63 -0.47 15.08
N PHE A 36 13.34 -0.41 15.42
CA PHE A 36 12.82 0.37 16.53
C PHE A 36 11.96 -0.50 17.46
N PRO A 37 12.58 -1.37 18.28
CA PRO A 37 11.84 -2.35 19.10
C PRO A 37 10.94 -1.71 20.17
N ASP A 38 11.25 -0.48 20.60
CA ASP A 38 10.49 0.27 21.60
C ASP A 38 9.36 1.12 21.00
N LEU A 39 9.16 1.08 19.69
CA LEU A 39 8.11 1.84 19.02
C LEU A 39 6.72 1.25 19.35
N ASP A 40 5.72 2.13 19.46
CA ASP A 40 4.34 1.72 19.68
C ASP A 40 3.82 0.93 18.47
N GLN A 41 3.78 -0.40 18.62
CA GLN A 41 3.38 -1.32 17.56
C GLN A 41 1.91 -1.13 17.15
N GLN A 42 1.06 -0.68 18.07
CA GLN A 42 -0.34 -0.41 17.77
C GLN A 42 -0.46 0.83 16.86
N ARG A 43 0.28 1.90 17.18
CA ARG A 43 0.35 3.10 16.33
C ARG A 43 0.97 2.79 14.96
N LEU A 44 1.99 1.94 14.90
CA LEU A 44 2.58 1.52 13.61
C LEU A 44 1.56 0.76 12.74
N GLY A 45 0.67 -0.02 13.37
CA GLY A 45 -0.39 -0.74 12.67
C GLY A 45 -1.46 0.14 12.03
N GLU A 46 -1.46 1.45 12.32
CA GLU A 46 -2.34 2.42 11.66
C GLU A 46 -1.78 2.90 10.32
N ALA A 47 -0.51 2.60 10.02
CA ALA A 47 0.11 2.92 8.75
C ALA A 47 -0.63 2.22 7.60
N ASP A 48 -0.87 2.98 6.54
CA ASP A 48 -1.65 2.56 5.39
C ASP A 48 -0.97 3.11 4.14
N ALA A 49 -0.67 2.23 3.17
CA ALA A 49 0.04 2.58 1.95
C ALA A 49 -0.73 3.57 1.07
N ILE A 50 -2.04 3.68 1.26
CA ILE A 50 -2.95 4.49 0.43
C ILE A 50 -3.19 5.85 1.08
N LYS A 51 -2.86 6.05 2.36
CA LYS A 51 -3.11 7.31 3.06
C LYS A 51 -2.04 8.36 2.77
N ASN A 52 -2.49 9.60 2.66
CA ASN A 52 -1.60 10.76 2.59
C ASN A 52 -1.17 11.19 3.99
N ILE A 53 -0.06 11.94 4.05
CA ILE A 53 0.42 12.58 5.26
C ILE A 53 0.16 14.08 5.14
N GLU A 54 -0.78 14.58 5.95
CA GLU A 54 -1.11 16.02 6.05
C GLU A 54 -0.91 16.47 7.50
N ASP A 55 -0.10 17.53 7.71
CA ASP A 55 0.22 18.06 9.03
C ASP A 55 0.65 16.99 10.07
N GLY A 56 1.36 15.96 9.61
CA GLY A 56 1.83 14.85 10.43
C GLY A 56 0.74 13.83 10.81
N LYS A 57 -0.40 13.83 10.13
CA LYS A 57 -1.49 12.85 10.32
C LYS A 57 -1.77 12.08 9.04
N LEU A 58 -2.14 10.81 9.20
CA LEU A 58 -2.63 9.99 8.10
C LEU A 58 -4.08 10.38 7.78
N VAL A 59 -4.32 10.72 6.53
CA VAL A 59 -5.65 11.07 6.00
C VAL A 59 -5.97 10.21 4.78
N ASP A 60 -7.25 9.91 4.58
CA ASP A 60 -7.69 9.16 3.41
C ASP A 60 -7.35 9.94 2.13
N ASP A 61 -6.82 9.25 1.12
CA ASP A 61 -6.60 9.85 -0.19
C ASP A 61 -7.95 10.26 -0.77
N THR A 62 -8.12 11.57 -0.95
CA THR A 62 -9.28 12.11 -1.64
C THR A 62 -8.90 12.26 -3.10
N PRO A 63 -9.50 11.47 -4.02
CA PRO A 63 -9.23 11.68 -5.44
C PRO A 63 -9.66 13.11 -5.80
N PRO A 64 -8.87 13.85 -6.59
CA PRO A 64 -9.28 15.18 -7.04
C PRO A 64 -10.61 15.06 -7.78
N CYS A 65 -11.62 15.79 -7.30
CA CYS A 65 -12.94 15.94 -7.93
C CYS A 65 -12.83 16.44 -9.38
#